data_AF-A0ABD5WUK0-F1
#
_entry.id   AF-A0ABD5WUK0-F1
#
_cell.length_a   1.000
_cell.length_b   1.000
_cell.length_c   1.000
_cell.angle_alpha   90.00
_cell.angle_beta   90.00
_cell.angle_gamma   90.00
#
_symmetry.space_group_name_H-M   'P 1'
#
loop_
_entity.id
_entity.type
_entity.pdbx_description
1 polymer ?
#
loop_
_entity_poly.entity_id
_entity_poly.type
_entity_poly.pdbx_seq_one_letter_code
_entity_poly.pdbx_strand_id
1 'polypeptide(L)'
;MTDGPDSASGVELSRRRALGVVAAGAVGALAGCLGGGDTIDSLPQRGDQQVIADVESFPNQGNEHVQRGTQVDYDTRPPTSGPHYAGTVQAGFYEEAQPMGDVIHTLEHGAVVAYYDPDAITETARENLQTWGRSFTGTWQSFLAMPYPYDDPETPYALTAWRHLLRMGEYDEAAVRAFCAEYLGRGPENPVR
;
A
#
# COMPACT_ATOMS: atom_id res chain seq x y z
N MET A 1 36.67 -49.18 50.56
CA MET A 1 36.39 -47.86 51.13
C MET A 1 35.97 -46.99 49.96
N THR A 2 34.74 -47.11 49.47
CA THR A 2 33.53 -46.38 49.94
C THR A 2 33.82 -44.89 50.12
N ASP A 3 33.44 -44.09 49.14
CA ASP A 3 32.27 -43.21 49.25
C ASP A 3 31.94 -42.60 47.86
N GLY A 4 30.67 -42.65 47.46
CA GLY A 4 30.07 -41.67 46.54
C GLY A 4 29.52 -40.48 47.35
N PRO A 5 28.60 -39.64 46.82
CA PRO A 5 28.00 -39.63 45.49
C PRO A 5 27.85 -38.19 44.91
N ASP A 6 26.97 -38.08 43.91
CA ASP A 6 26.13 -36.93 43.53
C ASP A 6 26.57 -35.98 42.40
N SER A 7 25.97 -36.30 41.24
CA SER A 7 25.37 -35.42 40.25
C SER A 7 24.97 -34.03 40.75
N ALA A 8 25.41 -33.00 40.02
CA ALA A 8 24.72 -31.72 39.95
C ALA A 8 24.63 -31.27 38.49
N SER A 9 23.38 -31.15 38.05
CA SER A 9 22.91 -30.63 36.77
C SER A 9 22.98 -29.10 36.73
N GLY A 10 23.00 -28.54 35.52
CA GLY A 10 22.78 -27.10 35.23
C GLY A 10 24.08 -26.41 34.80
N VAL A 11 24.15 -25.61 33.76
CA VAL A 11 23.13 -24.79 33.09
C VAL A 11 23.55 -24.63 31.62
N GLU A 12 22.72 -25.06 30.67
CA GLU A 12 22.84 -24.58 29.29
C GLU A 12 22.45 -23.11 29.25
N LEU A 13 23.45 -22.24 29.11
CA LEU A 13 23.23 -20.83 28.81
C LEU A 13 22.74 -20.69 27.36
N SER A 14 21.41 -20.68 27.24
CA SER A 14 20.66 -20.16 26.10
C SER A 14 21.24 -18.81 25.64
N ARG A 15 22.01 -18.82 24.56
CA ARG A 15 22.35 -17.58 23.83
C ARG A 15 21.17 -17.24 22.93
N ARG A 16 20.19 -16.53 23.50
CA ARG A 16 19.27 -15.69 22.74
C ARG A 16 20.10 -14.65 21.99
N ARG A 17 20.15 -14.74 20.66
CA ARG A 17 20.59 -13.63 19.81
C ARG A 17 19.34 -12.93 19.31
N ALA A 18 19.06 -11.81 19.95
CA ALA A 18 18.10 -10.81 19.48
C ALA A 18 18.66 -10.09 18.24
N LEU A 19 17.72 -9.66 17.39
CA LEU A 19 17.78 -8.59 16.39
C LEU A 19 18.86 -8.64 15.30
N GLY A 20 18.36 -8.77 14.07
CA GLY A 20 18.96 -8.21 12.88
C GLY A 20 17.85 -7.72 11.96
N VAL A 21 17.27 -6.56 12.25
CA VAL A 21 16.52 -5.79 11.25
C VAL A 21 17.56 -5.33 10.23
N VAL A 22 17.49 -5.86 9.02
CA VAL A 22 18.28 -5.33 7.91
C VAL A 22 17.51 -4.14 7.35
N ALA A 23 17.80 -2.95 7.87
CA ALA A 23 17.52 -1.71 7.17
C ALA A 23 18.55 -1.57 6.04
N ALA A 24 18.18 -2.01 4.84
CA ALA A 24 18.78 -1.54 3.60
C ALA A 24 17.82 -0.48 3.05
N GLY A 25 18.19 0.73 2.65
CA GLY A 25 19.49 1.36 2.42
C GLY A 25 19.15 2.55 1.52
N ALA A 26 19.28 3.76 2.03
CA ALA A 26 18.90 4.96 1.28
C ALA A 26 19.89 5.25 0.13
N VAL A 27 19.32 5.84 -0.94
CA VAL A 27 19.90 6.68 -2.00
C VAL A 27 20.21 6.02 -3.34
N GLY A 28 19.46 6.48 -4.34
CA GLY A 28 19.83 6.47 -5.75
C GLY A 28 18.80 7.20 -6.61
N ALA A 29 18.75 8.54 -6.55
CA ALA A 29 17.97 9.33 -7.50
C ALA A 29 18.53 9.13 -8.92
N LEU A 30 17.87 8.28 -9.71
CA LEU A 30 18.18 8.08 -11.12
C LEU A 30 17.30 9.02 -11.95
N ALA A 31 17.88 10.16 -12.32
CA ALA A 31 17.38 10.98 -13.40
C ALA A 31 17.50 10.18 -14.72
N GLY A 32 16.38 9.60 -15.17
CA GLY A 32 16.23 8.86 -16.42
C GLY A 32 15.44 9.65 -17.45
N CYS A 33 16.11 9.96 -18.56
CA CYS A 33 15.68 10.64 -19.79
C CYS A 33 14.17 10.76 -20.10
N LEU A 34 13.72 12.02 -20.21
CA LEU A 34 12.50 12.44 -20.91
C LEU A 34 12.53 12.00 -22.39
N GLY A 35 11.52 11.26 -22.82
CA GLY A 35 11.41 10.84 -24.22
C GLY A 35 10.14 10.05 -24.54
N GLY A 36 8.97 10.69 -24.48
CA GLY A 36 7.71 10.14 -24.98
C GLY A 36 6.52 10.81 -24.32
N GLY A 37 5.54 11.28 -25.09
CA GLY A 37 4.30 11.91 -24.61
C GLY A 37 3.36 10.90 -23.96
N ASP A 38 3.81 10.26 -22.89
CA ASP A 38 3.07 9.31 -22.09
C ASP A 38 2.13 10.08 -21.15
N THR A 39 0.90 10.32 -21.61
CA THR A 39 -0.12 10.91 -20.75
C THR A 39 -0.53 9.89 -19.68
N ILE A 40 -1.13 10.38 -18.58
CA ILE A 40 -1.73 9.53 -17.54
C ILE A 40 -2.72 8.52 -18.16
N ASP A 41 -3.35 8.86 -19.29
CA ASP A 41 -4.34 8.03 -19.98
C ASP A 41 -3.76 6.75 -20.64
N SER A 42 -2.45 6.69 -20.89
CA SER A 42 -1.79 5.50 -21.44
C SER A 42 -0.73 4.97 -20.48
N LEU A 43 -1.12 4.04 -19.62
CA LEU A 43 -0.22 3.32 -18.73
C LEU A 43 0.45 2.13 -19.47
N PRO A 44 1.77 1.91 -19.29
CA PRO A 44 2.40 0.69 -19.77
C PRO A 44 1.81 -0.56 -19.08
N GLN A 45 2.04 -1.73 -19.68
CA GLN A 45 1.52 -2.99 -19.15
C GLN A 45 2.13 -3.37 -17.78
N ARG A 46 3.35 -2.91 -17.50
CA ARG A 46 4.10 -3.17 -16.27
C ARG A 46 4.68 -1.86 -15.74
N GLY A 47 4.82 -1.78 -14.42
CA GLY A 47 5.54 -0.70 -13.76
C GLY A 47 7.05 -0.80 -13.92
N ASP A 48 7.75 0.29 -13.64
CA ASP A 48 9.21 0.27 -13.51
C ASP A 48 9.60 -0.69 -12.39
N GLN A 49 10.37 -1.73 -12.73
CA GLN A 49 10.73 -2.79 -11.79
C GLN A 49 11.63 -2.33 -10.66
N GLN A 50 12.31 -1.19 -10.79
CA GLN A 50 13.06 -0.60 -9.69
C GLN A 50 12.12 -0.06 -8.61
N VAL A 51 11.05 0.63 -9.00
CA VAL A 51 10.01 1.09 -8.07
C VAL A 51 9.24 -0.11 -7.50
N ILE A 52 8.87 -1.08 -8.35
CA ILE A 52 8.08 -2.24 -7.91
C ILE A 52 8.85 -3.11 -6.90
N ALA A 53 10.18 -3.09 -6.93
CA ALA A 53 10.99 -3.81 -5.93
C ALA A 53 10.78 -3.31 -4.49
N ASP A 54 10.36 -2.05 -4.32
CA ASP A 54 10.08 -1.45 -3.01
C ASP A 54 8.61 -1.65 -2.56
N VAL A 55 7.78 -2.29 -3.39
CA VAL A 55 6.38 -2.57 -3.05
C VAL A 55 6.29 -3.75 -2.09
N GLU A 56 5.68 -3.51 -0.94
CA GLU A 56 5.36 -4.54 0.03
C GLU A 56 4.15 -5.37 -0.44
N SER A 57 4.24 -6.69 -0.29
CA SER A 57 3.17 -7.62 -0.66
C SER A 57 2.71 -8.41 0.56
N PHE A 58 1.39 -8.45 0.77
CA PHE A 58 0.79 -9.06 1.95
C PHE A 58 -0.04 -10.31 1.61
N PRO A 59 -0.23 -11.22 2.58
CA PRO A 59 -1.23 -12.28 2.48
C PRO A 59 -2.63 -11.71 2.21
N ASN A 60 -3.46 -12.46 1.49
CA ASN A 60 -4.86 -12.11 1.32
C ASN A 60 -5.61 -12.38 2.63
N GLN A 61 -6.26 -11.36 3.20
CA GLN A 61 -7.09 -11.48 4.41
C GLN A 61 -8.54 -11.91 4.10
N GLY A 62 -8.84 -12.27 2.85
CA GLY A 62 -10.17 -12.67 2.38
C GLY A 62 -10.96 -11.51 1.76
N ASN A 63 -12.15 -11.82 1.26
CA ASN A 63 -13.03 -10.89 0.55
C ASN A 63 -14.51 -11.05 0.96
N GLU A 64 -14.75 -11.35 2.23
CA GLU A 64 -16.11 -11.47 2.73
C GLU A 64 -16.78 -10.08 2.83
N HIS A 65 -17.96 -9.96 2.22
CA HIS A 65 -18.81 -8.78 2.41
C HIS A 65 -19.47 -8.79 3.79
N VAL A 66 -19.21 -7.76 4.60
CA VAL A 66 -19.80 -7.55 5.91
C VAL A 66 -20.77 -6.36 5.89
N GLN A 67 -21.66 -6.30 6.89
CA GLN A 67 -22.61 -5.18 7.02
C GLN A 67 -21.86 -3.86 7.20
N ARG A 68 -22.33 -2.79 6.56
CA ARG A 68 -21.76 -1.45 6.73
C ARG A 68 -21.77 -1.03 8.20
N GLY A 69 -20.64 -0.54 8.69
CA GLY A 69 -20.43 -0.17 10.10
C GLY A 69 -19.86 -1.31 10.95
N THR A 70 -19.70 -2.52 10.41
CA THR A 70 -18.95 -3.59 11.07
C THR A 70 -17.49 -3.15 11.26
N GLN A 71 -16.99 -3.23 12.49
CA GLN A 71 -15.57 -3.04 12.75
C GLN A 71 -14.79 -4.27 12.27
N VAL A 72 -13.76 -4.03 11.46
CA VAL A 72 -12.85 -5.05 10.94
C VAL A 72 -11.44 -4.64 11.31
N ASP A 73 -10.69 -5.58 11.88
CA ASP A 73 -9.28 -5.41 12.18
C ASP A 73 -8.47 -5.91 10.98
N TYR A 74 -7.66 -5.04 10.38
CA TYR A 74 -6.81 -5.36 9.24
C TYR A 74 -5.35 -5.44 9.65
N ASP A 75 -4.61 -6.37 9.05
CA ASP A 75 -3.19 -6.58 9.38
C ASP A 75 -2.24 -5.50 8.84
N THR A 76 -2.71 -4.61 7.96
CA THR A 76 -1.88 -3.57 7.32
C THR A 76 -2.43 -2.18 7.56
N ARG A 77 -1.53 -1.18 7.53
CA ARG A 77 -1.86 0.24 7.68
C ARG A 77 -1.18 1.07 6.58
N PRO A 78 -1.89 1.56 5.55
CA PRO A 78 -3.32 1.36 5.29
C PRO A 78 -3.70 -0.10 4.97
N PRO A 79 -4.97 -0.49 5.18
CA PRO A 79 -5.49 -1.80 4.80
C PRO A 79 -5.37 -2.09 3.30
N THR A 80 -4.93 -3.30 2.93
CA THR A 80 -4.75 -3.71 1.53
C THR A 80 -5.69 -4.82 1.07
N SER A 81 -6.34 -5.53 1.99
CA SER A 81 -7.30 -6.63 1.73
C SER A 81 -8.05 -6.98 3.01
N GLY A 82 -9.12 -7.76 2.92
CA GLY A 82 -9.84 -8.32 4.07
C GLY A 82 -11.35 -8.18 3.94
N PRO A 83 -12.12 -8.61 4.95
CA PRO A 83 -13.57 -8.41 4.99
C PRO A 83 -13.94 -6.94 4.87
N HIS A 84 -14.94 -6.60 4.07
CA HIS A 84 -15.21 -5.20 3.71
C HIS A 84 -16.69 -4.98 3.37
N TYR A 85 -17.11 -3.74 3.11
CA TYR A 85 -18.52 -3.43 2.88
C TYR A 85 -18.91 -3.68 1.42
N ALA A 86 -20.18 -3.96 1.15
CA ALA A 86 -20.68 -4.07 -0.23
C ALA A 86 -20.70 -2.73 -1.01
N GLY A 87 -20.41 -1.60 -0.35
CA GLY A 87 -20.30 -0.29 -1.01
C GLY A 87 -18.91 -0.06 -1.58
N THR A 88 -18.80 0.85 -2.55
CA THR A 88 -17.52 1.28 -3.13
C THR A 88 -17.37 2.80 -3.02
N VAL A 89 -16.13 3.28 -3.15
CA VAL A 89 -15.81 4.70 -3.23
C VAL A 89 -15.63 5.09 -4.70
N GLN A 90 -16.07 6.29 -5.07
CA GLN A 90 -15.86 6.79 -6.42
C GLN A 90 -14.39 7.21 -6.63
N ALA A 91 -13.96 7.26 -7.88
CA ALA A 91 -12.69 7.87 -8.21
C ALA A 91 -12.68 9.36 -7.87
N GLY A 92 -11.53 9.90 -7.49
CA GLY A 92 -11.40 11.33 -7.22
C GLY A 92 -10.34 11.69 -6.19
N PHE A 93 -10.38 12.94 -5.75
CA PHE A 93 -9.56 13.46 -4.66
C PHE A 93 -10.49 13.88 -3.53
N TYR A 94 -10.24 13.39 -2.33
CA TYR A 94 -11.06 13.60 -1.15
C TYR A 94 -10.27 14.34 -0.09
N GLU A 95 -10.88 15.34 0.54
CA GLU A 95 -10.29 16.05 1.68
C GLU A 95 -10.58 15.39 3.03
N GLU A 96 -11.47 14.38 3.03
CA GLU A 96 -11.83 13.58 4.20
C GLU A 96 -11.65 12.09 3.90
N ALA A 97 -11.21 11.35 4.90
CA ALA A 97 -11.02 9.92 4.79
C ALA A 97 -12.36 9.21 4.52
N GLN A 98 -12.33 8.25 3.60
CA GLN A 98 -13.51 7.47 3.24
C GLN A 98 -13.64 6.23 4.13
N PRO A 99 -14.85 5.68 4.32
CA PRO A 99 -15.05 4.49 5.15
C PRO A 99 -14.21 3.31 4.64
N MET A 100 -13.33 2.76 5.49
CA MET A 100 -12.34 1.77 5.05
C MET A 100 -12.96 0.51 4.43
N GLY A 101 -14.14 0.09 4.88
CA GLY A 101 -14.84 -1.04 4.27
C GLY A 101 -15.27 -0.75 2.82
N ASP A 102 -15.57 0.50 2.43
CA ASP A 102 -15.83 0.82 1.02
C ASP A 102 -14.53 0.94 0.22
N VAL A 103 -13.48 1.48 0.85
CA VAL A 103 -12.15 1.62 0.24
C VAL A 103 -11.58 0.26 -0.15
N ILE A 104 -11.66 -0.74 0.73
CA ILE A 104 -11.13 -2.08 0.46
C ILE A 104 -11.91 -2.81 -0.64
N HIS A 105 -13.23 -2.65 -0.69
CA HIS A 105 -14.01 -3.15 -1.82
C HIS A 105 -13.58 -2.50 -3.14
N THR A 106 -13.27 -1.21 -3.09
CA THR A 106 -12.74 -0.47 -4.25
C THR A 106 -11.37 -1.02 -4.69
N LEU A 107 -10.52 -1.45 -3.75
CA LEU A 107 -9.29 -2.21 -4.06
C LEU A 107 -9.59 -3.59 -4.65
N GLU A 108 -10.64 -4.28 -4.19
CA GLU A 108 -11.07 -5.58 -4.75
C GLU A 108 -11.47 -5.44 -6.23
N HIS A 109 -12.11 -4.32 -6.56
CA HIS A 109 -12.42 -3.90 -7.92
C HIS A 109 -11.21 -3.47 -8.76
N GLY A 110 -10.01 -3.46 -8.20
CA GLY A 110 -8.78 -3.13 -8.92
C GLY A 110 -8.43 -1.65 -8.94
N ALA A 111 -8.94 -0.88 -7.99
CA ALA A 111 -8.50 0.49 -7.81
C ALA A 111 -7.07 0.58 -7.26
N VAL A 112 -6.48 1.75 -7.46
CA VAL A 112 -5.36 2.24 -6.67
C VAL A 112 -5.87 3.35 -5.76
N VAL A 113 -5.53 3.27 -4.48
CA VAL A 113 -5.85 4.31 -3.48
C VAL A 113 -4.56 4.97 -3.04
N ALA A 114 -4.46 6.28 -3.22
CA ALA A 114 -3.40 7.10 -2.66
C ALA A 114 -3.83 7.68 -1.31
N TYR A 115 -3.00 7.50 -0.30
CA TYR A 115 -3.14 8.13 0.99
C TYR A 115 -2.12 9.26 1.10
N TYR A 116 -2.52 10.36 1.71
CA TYR A 116 -1.64 11.49 1.97
C TYR A 116 -1.80 12.02 3.39
N ASP A 117 -0.73 12.57 3.95
CA ASP A 117 -0.77 13.38 5.15
C ASP A 117 -1.20 14.81 4.78
N PRO A 118 -2.33 15.32 5.29
CA PRO A 118 -2.84 16.65 4.95
C PRO A 118 -1.89 17.79 5.36
N ASP A 119 -1.03 17.56 6.35
CA ASP A 119 -0.07 18.57 6.84
C ASP A 119 1.23 18.57 6.02
N ALA A 120 1.50 17.49 5.28
CA ALA A 120 2.71 17.33 4.47
C ALA A 120 2.47 17.47 2.95
N ILE A 121 1.20 17.44 2.49
CA ILE A 121 0.89 17.47 1.06
C ILE A 121 1.33 18.78 0.39
N THR A 122 2.13 18.68 -0.66
CA THR A 122 2.49 19.83 -1.51
C THR A 122 1.40 20.15 -2.53
N GLU A 123 1.35 21.39 -3.03
CA GLU A 123 0.39 21.77 -4.07
C GLU A 123 0.57 20.94 -5.35
N THR A 124 1.81 20.68 -5.76
CA THR A 124 2.11 19.82 -6.91
C THR A 124 1.60 18.39 -6.71
N ALA A 125 1.80 17.81 -5.52
CA ALA A 125 1.26 16.48 -5.20
C ALA A 125 -0.28 16.48 -5.28
N ARG A 126 -0.94 17.52 -4.72
CA ARG A 126 -2.38 17.69 -4.78
C ARG A 126 -2.90 17.76 -6.23
N GLU A 127 -2.32 18.62 -7.06
CA GLU A 127 -2.71 18.78 -8.48
C GLU A 127 -2.57 17.47 -9.25
N ASN A 128 -1.46 16.75 -9.03
CA ASN A 128 -1.23 15.46 -9.68
C ASN A 128 -2.23 14.39 -9.22
N LEU A 129 -2.46 14.24 -7.91
CA LEU A 129 -3.43 13.29 -7.37
C LEU A 129 -4.86 13.59 -7.85
N GLN A 130 -5.23 14.87 -7.95
CA GLN A 130 -6.50 15.28 -8.56
C GLN A 130 -6.59 14.87 -10.04
N THR A 131 -5.50 14.99 -10.78
CA THR A 131 -5.45 14.59 -12.19
C THR A 131 -5.65 13.08 -12.32
N TRP A 132 -4.95 12.27 -11.53
CA TRP A 132 -5.16 10.81 -11.49
C TRP A 132 -6.61 10.43 -11.20
N GLY A 133 -7.24 11.06 -10.19
CA GLY A 133 -8.63 10.80 -9.83
C GLY A 133 -9.65 11.18 -10.91
N ARG A 134 -9.31 12.13 -11.80
CA ARG A 134 -10.15 12.50 -12.96
C ARG A 134 -9.91 11.61 -14.19
N SER A 135 -8.69 11.09 -14.35
CA SER A 135 -8.33 10.24 -15.50
C SER A 135 -8.83 8.80 -15.36
N PHE A 136 -8.89 8.25 -14.16
CA PHE A 136 -9.27 6.85 -13.93
C PHE A 136 -10.56 6.73 -13.11
N THR A 137 -11.69 6.69 -13.81
CA THR A 137 -13.04 6.73 -13.21
C THR A 137 -13.86 5.45 -13.43
N GLY A 138 -13.26 4.41 -13.99
CA GLY A 138 -13.97 3.16 -14.32
C GLY A 138 -14.25 2.30 -13.09
N THR A 139 -15.36 1.56 -13.12
CA THR A 139 -15.77 0.64 -12.02
C THR A 139 -14.70 -0.38 -11.62
N TRP A 140 -13.93 -0.87 -12.60
CA TRP A 140 -12.92 -1.91 -12.43
C TRP A 140 -11.48 -1.41 -12.60
N GLN A 141 -11.30 -0.09 -12.69
CA GLN A 141 -10.01 0.58 -12.91
C GLN A 141 -10.15 2.05 -12.52
N SER A 142 -10.16 2.30 -11.22
CA SER A 142 -10.32 3.64 -10.65
C SER A 142 -9.11 4.07 -9.84
N PHE A 143 -8.90 5.37 -9.76
CA PHE A 143 -7.94 5.97 -8.85
C PHE A 143 -8.67 6.89 -7.88
N LEU A 144 -8.37 6.77 -6.59
CA LEU A 144 -8.77 7.78 -5.63
C LEU A 144 -7.61 8.18 -4.72
N ALA A 145 -7.63 9.44 -4.27
CA ALA A 145 -6.72 9.97 -3.27
C ALA A 145 -7.52 10.49 -2.06
N MET A 146 -7.10 10.15 -0.85
CA MET A 146 -7.74 10.58 0.40
C MET A 146 -6.69 10.79 1.49
N PRO A 147 -6.97 11.58 2.55
CA PRO A 147 -6.08 11.62 3.69
C PRO A 147 -6.05 10.27 4.39
N TYR A 148 -5.00 10.01 5.18
CA TYR A 148 -4.98 8.84 6.05
C TYR A 148 -6.19 8.81 6.99
N PRO A 149 -6.79 7.63 7.26
CA PRO A 149 -7.93 7.49 8.17
C PRO A 149 -7.49 7.45 9.66
N TYR A 150 -6.25 7.81 9.94
CA TYR A 150 -5.63 7.81 11.26
C TYR A 150 -4.53 8.87 11.30
N ASP A 151 -4.21 9.32 12.51
CA ASP A 151 -3.11 10.23 12.79
C ASP A 151 -1.75 9.51 12.76
N ASP A 152 -0.67 10.28 12.67
CA ASP A 152 0.73 9.84 12.70
C ASP A 152 1.07 8.72 11.68
N PRO A 153 0.91 8.97 10.36
CA PRO A 153 1.31 8.01 9.35
C PRO A 153 2.84 7.79 9.35
N GLU A 154 3.26 6.57 9.01
CA GLU A 154 4.70 6.22 8.92
C GLU A 154 5.43 7.03 7.85
N THR A 155 4.74 7.33 6.75
CA THR A 155 5.24 8.14 5.64
C THR A 155 4.17 9.14 5.17
N PRO A 156 4.55 10.34 4.68
CA PRO A 156 3.60 11.34 4.20
C PRO A 156 2.68 10.86 3.07
N TYR A 157 3.10 9.86 2.29
CA TYR A 157 2.29 9.27 1.24
C TYR A 157 2.36 7.74 1.26
N ALA A 158 1.28 7.11 0.81
CA ALA A 158 1.25 5.69 0.52
C ALA A 158 0.31 5.39 -0.64
N LEU A 159 0.58 4.32 -1.39
CA LEU A 159 -0.33 3.78 -2.41
C LEU A 159 -0.71 2.37 -2.04
N THR A 160 -2.00 2.03 -2.14
CA THR A 160 -2.46 0.65 -2.03
C THR A 160 -3.14 0.18 -3.29
N ALA A 161 -2.89 -1.07 -3.64
CA ALA A 161 -3.75 -1.91 -4.45
C ALA A 161 -4.08 -3.17 -3.64
N TRP A 162 -4.95 -4.05 -4.15
CA TRP A 162 -5.27 -5.28 -3.43
C TRP A 162 -4.00 -6.07 -3.05
N ARG A 163 -3.73 -6.21 -1.75
CA ARG A 163 -2.54 -6.86 -1.13
C ARG A 163 -1.18 -6.17 -1.33
N HIS A 164 -1.16 -4.97 -1.89
CA HIS A 164 0.08 -4.26 -2.23
C HIS A 164 0.10 -2.88 -1.61
N LEU A 165 1.26 -2.50 -1.07
CA LEU A 165 1.49 -1.21 -0.42
C LEU A 165 2.84 -0.65 -0.87
N LEU A 166 2.84 0.60 -1.31
CA LEU A 166 4.05 1.39 -1.50
C LEU A 166 4.03 2.55 -0.52
N ARG A 167 5.12 2.76 0.21
CA ARG A 167 5.30 3.90 1.12
C ARG A 167 6.25 4.91 0.50
N MET A 168 5.95 6.19 0.64
CA MET A 168 6.79 7.25 0.05
C MET A 168 6.98 8.40 1.04
N GLY A 169 8.24 8.71 1.33
CA GLY A 169 8.65 9.82 2.19
C GLY A 169 8.33 11.20 1.60
N GLU A 170 8.28 11.29 0.27
CA GLU A 170 7.94 12.48 -0.51
C GLU A 170 7.06 12.06 -1.68
N TYR A 171 6.36 13.00 -2.31
CA TYR A 171 5.57 12.69 -3.49
C TYR A 171 6.49 12.43 -4.69
N ASP A 172 6.38 11.24 -5.27
CA ASP A 172 7.12 10.83 -6.47
C ASP A 172 6.13 10.43 -7.58
N GLU A 173 6.02 11.26 -8.61
CA GLU A 173 5.13 11.03 -9.74
C GLU A 173 5.49 9.76 -10.54
N ALA A 174 6.79 9.48 -10.69
CA ALA A 174 7.26 8.29 -11.39
C ALA A 174 6.90 7.03 -10.61
N ALA A 175 7.01 7.07 -9.29
CA ALA A 175 6.59 5.98 -8.42
C ALA A 175 5.08 5.73 -8.50
N VAL A 176 4.25 6.78 -8.46
CA VAL A 176 2.80 6.68 -8.65
C VAL A 176 2.47 6.06 -10.01
N ARG A 177 3.10 6.55 -11.08
CA ARG A 177 2.90 6.01 -12.43
C ARG A 177 3.28 4.53 -12.53
N ALA A 178 4.42 4.14 -11.96
CA ALA A 178 4.88 2.75 -11.97
C ALA A 178 3.93 1.84 -11.18
N PHE A 179 3.48 2.26 -10.00
CA PHE A 179 2.53 1.52 -9.18
C PHE A 179 1.19 1.34 -9.90
N CYS A 180 0.64 2.41 -10.48
CA CYS A 180 -0.59 2.34 -11.27
C CYS A 180 -0.43 1.45 -12.51
N ALA A 181 0.72 1.52 -13.21
CA ALA A 181 1.01 0.64 -14.33
C ALA A 181 1.01 -0.83 -13.92
N GLU A 182 1.49 -1.17 -12.72
CA GLU A 182 1.58 -2.54 -12.22
C GLU A 182 0.30 -3.08 -11.58
N TYR A 183 -0.57 -2.24 -11.00
CA TYR A 183 -1.70 -2.74 -10.22
C TYR A 183 -3.08 -2.22 -10.60
N LEU A 184 -3.17 -1.06 -11.27
CA LEU A 184 -4.47 -0.49 -11.62
C LEU A 184 -5.21 -1.40 -12.61
N GLY A 185 -6.44 -1.76 -12.25
CA GLY A 185 -7.30 -2.67 -12.99
C GLY A 185 -7.03 -4.16 -12.74
N ARG A 186 -6.27 -4.50 -11.69
CA ARG A 186 -5.84 -5.89 -11.41
C ARG A 186 -6.37 -6.46 -10.09
N GLY A 187 -7.48 -5.91 -9.61
CA GLY A 187 -8.16 -6.43 -8.43
C GLY A 187 -8.70 -7.83 -8.67
N PRO A 188 -8.86 -8.65 -7.62
CA PRO A 188 -9.20 -10.06 -7.75
C PRO A 188 -10.62 -10.34 -8.26
N GLU A 189 -11.58 -9.42 -8.13
CA GLU A 189 -12.97 -9.70 -8.52
C GLU A 189 -13.17 -9.72 -10.04
N ASN A 190 -12.63 -8.71 -10.74
CA ASN A 190 -12.73 -8.61 -12.18
C ASN A 190 -11.52 -7.87 -12.79
N PRO A 191 -10.39 -8.57 -13.01
CA PRO A 191 -9.21 -7.98 -13.62
C PRO A 191 -9.48 -7.53 -15.06
N VAL A 192 -9.11 -6.29 -15.40
CA VAL A 192 -9.30 -5.67 -16.72
C VAL A 192 -8.00 -5.21 -17.38
N ARG A 193 -6.85 -5.35 -16.72
CA ARG A 193 -5.50 -5.02 -17.25
C ARG A 193 -4.47 -6.06 -16.86
#